data_AF-A0A1X7VX50-F1
#
_entry.id   AF-A0A1X7VX50-F1
#
_cell.length_a   1.000
_cell.length_b   1.000
_cell.length_c   1.000
_cell.angle_alpha   90.00
_cell.angle_beta   90.00
_cell.angle_gamma   90.00
#
_symmetry.space_group_name_H-M   'P 1'
#
loop_
_entity.id
_entity.type
_entity.pdbx_description
1 polymer ?
#
loop_
_entity_poly.entity_id
_entity_poly.type
_entity_poly.pdbx_seq_one_letter_code
_entity_poly.pdbx_strand_id
1 'polypeptide(L)'
;LSDNSQSRAIDLSRATELIQATISLLTEYRTDSHWDRLYDHAVCLAQLHSISILVPGRRRRPSHFNDSVVCETIGTGASSKEEYKINLYYPVLDQFLKELNTRFESRNIDVLKGISACTPNSSNFLSIKDLKSFCKMYGVRIEESVLNVEVELIKRLADRNSMDSLASI
;
A
#
# COMPACT_ATOMS: atom_id res chain seq x y z
N LEU A 1 16.11 1.36 -6.19
CA LEU A 1 14.72 1.36 -5.64
C LEU A 1 14.58 2.32 -4.46
N SER A 2 15.58 2.45 -3.56
CA SER A 2 15.55 3.43 -2.47
C SER A 2 15.71 4.89 -2.93
N ASP A 3 16.47 5.14 -4.00
CA ASP A 3 16.74 6.51 -4.48
C ASP A 3 15.51 7.22 -5.09
N ASN A 4 14.54 6.48 -5.61
CA ASN A 4 13.29 7.06 -6.14
C ASN A 4 12.35 7.52 -5.02
N SER A 5 12.52 7.02 -3.80
CA SER A 5 11.78 7.48 -2.61
C SER A 5 12.42 8.70 -1.95
N GLN A 6 13.59 9.14 -2.43
CA GLN A 6 14.37 10.29 -1.93
C GLN A 6 14.30 11.50 -2.90
N SER A 7 13.46 11.45 -3.93
CA SER A 7 13.26 12.58 -4.86
C SER A 7 12.63 13.77 -4.13
N ARG A 8 13.26 14.95 -4.26
CA ARG A 8 12.83 16.24 -3.65
C ARG A 8 11.42 16.71 -4.05
N ALA A 9 10.79 16.07 -5.03
CA ALA A 9 9.40 16.31 -5.42
C ALA A 9 8.62 14.99 -5.37
N ILE A 10 7.88 14.77 -4.28
CA ILE A 10 6.91 13.67 -4.20
C ILE A 10 5.70 14.08 -5.02
N ASP A 11 5.56 13.49 -6.21
CA ASP A 11 4.36 13.64 -7.02
C ASP A 11 3.26 12.70 -6.52
N LEU A 12 2.46 13.21 -5.58
CA LEU A 12 1.34 12.49 -4.99
C LEU A 12 0.29 12.08 -6.04
N SER A 13 0.15 12.82 -7.14
CA SER A 13 -0.81 12.47 -8.19
C SER A 13 -0.40 11.19 -8.91
N ARG A 14 0.86 11.11 -9.35
CA ARG A 14 1.42 9.92 -9.98
C ARG A 14 1.47 8.73 -9.02
N ALA A 15 1.72 8.98 -7.73
CA ALA A 15 1.65 7.94 -6.72
C ALA A 15 0.24 7.36 -6.60
N THR A 16 -0.81 8.21 -6.57
CA THR A 16 -2.20 7.74 -6.49
C THR A 16 -2.63 6.93 -7.72
N GLU A 17 -2.20 7.34 -8.93
CA GLU A 17 -2.46 6.58 -10.15
C GLU A 17 -1.80 5.20 -10.11
N LEU A 18 -0.55 5.12 -9.66
CA LEU A 18 0.20 3.88 -9.56
C LEU A 18 -0.41 2.93 -8.52
N ILE A 19 -0.87 3.47 -7.39
CA ILE A 19 -1.60 2.70 -6.36
C ILE A 19 -2.89 2.15 -6.95
N GLN A 20 -3.67 2.98 -7.65
CA GLN A 20 -4.93 2.55 -8.25
C GLN A 20 -4.72 1.46 -9.31
N ALA A 21 -3.70 1.62 -10.15
CA ALA A 21 -3.31 0.59 -11.13
C ALA A 21 -2.90 -0.72 -10.44
N THR A 22 -2.16 -0.64 -9.33
CA THR A 22 -1.75 -1.81 -8.55
C THR A 22 -2.95 -2.52 -7.93
N ILE A 23 -3.91 -1.79 -7.37
CA ILE A 23 -5.16 -2.35 -6.85
C ILE A 23 -5.92 -3.09 -7.95
N SER A 24 -6.07 -2.47 -9.13
CA SER A 24 -6.72 -3.10 -10.28
C SER A 24 -6.02 -4.40 -10.70
N LEU A 25 -4.69 -4.40 -10.78
CA LEU A 25 -3.89 -5.58 -11.13
C LEU A 25 -4.04 -6.71 -10.10
N LEU A 26 -3.94 -6.40 -8.80
CA LEU A 26 -4.12 -7.40 -7.75
C LEU A 26 -5.54 -7.98 -7.73
N THR A 27 -6.53 -7.17 -8.07
CA THR A 27 -7.93 -7.61 -8.22
C THR A 27 -8.08 -8.56 -9.40
N GLU A 28 -7.40 -8.28 -10.53
CA GLU A 28 -7.37 -9.18 -11.69
C GLU A 28 -6.70 -10.52 -11.36
N TYR A 29 -5.60 -10.49 -10.59
CA TYR A 29 -4.91 -11.69 -10.13
C TYR A 29 -5.77 -12.54 -9.19
N ARG A 30 -6.72 -11.92 -8.50
CA ARG A 30 -7.69 -12.60 -7.63
C ARG A 30 -8.82 -13.28 -8.42
N THR A 31 -8.48 -13.91 -9.55
CA THR A 31 -9.40 -14.70 -10.39
C THR A 31 -8.91 -16.14 -10.48
N ASP A 32 -9.86 -17.07 -10.60
CA ASP A 32 -9.56 -18.50 -10.72
C ASP A 32 -8.68 -18.79 -11.94
N SER A 33 -8.89 -18.08 -13.05
CA SER A 33 -8.10 -18.24 -14.27
C SER A 33 -6.63 -17.81 -14.11
N HIS A 34 -6.36 -16.74 -13.37
CA HIS A 34 -4.99 -16.32 -13.04
C HIS A 34 -4.33 -17.30 -12.07
N TRP A 35 -5.07 -17.76 -11.07
CA TRP A 35 -4.59 -18.80 -10.17
C TRP A 35 -4.18 -20.06 -10.92
N ASP A 36 -5.02 -20.54 -11.84
CA ASP A 36 -4.75 -21.74 -12.61
C ASP A 36 -3.46 -21.60 -13.43
N ARG A 37 -3.30 -20.48 -14.14
CA ARG A 37 -2.09 -20.20 -14.91
C ARG A 37 -0.84 -20.14 -14.04
N LEU A 38 -0.93 -19.48 -12.88
CA LEU A 38 0.19 -19.34 -11.95
C LEU A 38 0.59 -20.70 -11.37
N TYR A 39 -0.40 -21.48 -10.95
CA TYR A 39 -0.18 -22.81 -10.38
C TYR A 39 0.42 -23.76 -11.43
N ASP A 40 -0.13 -23.77 -12.64
CA ASP A 40 0.37 -24.61 -13.73
C ASP A 40 1.80 -24.21 -14.12
N HIS A 41 2.10 -22.90 -14.17
CA HIS A 41 3.47 -22.41 -14.38
C HIS A 41 4.43 -22.86 -13.26
N ALA A 42 4.00 -22.78 -11.99
CA ALA A 42 4.80 -23.26 -10.85
C ALA A 42 5.05 -24.77 -10.91
N VAL A 43 4.04 -25.56 -11.31
CA VAL A 43 4.16 -27.00 -11.54
C VAL A 43 5.15 -27.30 -12.66
N CYS A 44 5.05 -26.60 -13.79
CA CYS A 44 5.98 -26.74 -14.91
C CYS A 44 7.42 -26.43 -14.51
N LEU A 45 7.64 -25.34 -13.75
CA LEU A 45 8.97 -24.99 -13.24
C LEU A 45 9.53 -26.05 -12.28
N ALA A 46 8.68 -26.57 -11.39
CA ALA A 46 9.10 -27.63 -10.48
C ALA A 46 9.49 -28.91 -11.24
N GLN A 47 8.71 -29.29 -12.25
CA GLN A 47 9.02 -30.43 -13.13
C GLN A 47 10.31 -30.22 -13.91
N LEU A 48 10.51 -29.03 -14.50
CA LEU A 48 11.73 -28.67 -15.22
C LEU A 48 12.98 -28.85 -14.35
N HIS A 49 12.88 -28.53 -13.06
CA HIS A 49 13.98 -28.66 -12.10
C HIS A 49 13.96 -29.96 -11.29
N SER A 50 13.10 -30.93 -11.66
CA SER A 50 12.94 -32.22 -10.95
C SER A 50 12.66 -32.06 -9.43
N ILE A 51 11.99 -30.98 -9.05
CA ILE A 51 11.56 -30.73 -7.68
C ILE A 51 10.28 -31.53 -7.43
N SER A 52 10.28 -32.34 -6.37
CA SER A 52 9.09 -33.09 -5.95
C SER A 52 8.00 -32.13 -5.47
N ILE A 53 6.89 -32.08 -6.22
CA ILE A 53 5.68 -31.32 -5.89
C ILE A 53 4.78 -32.13 -4.92
N LEU A 54 5.03 -33.43 -4.79
CA LEU A 54 4.41 -34.30 -3.80
C LEU A 54 5.01 -33.98 -2.43
N VAL A 55 4.32 -33.11 -1.69
CA VAL A 55 4.63 -32.89 -0.28
C VAL A 55 4.25 -34.17 0.47
N PRO A 56 5.18 -34.80 1.23
CA PRO A 56 4.88 -36.03 1.93
C PRO A 56 3.68 -35.83 2.87
N GLY A 57 2.74 -36.77 2.83
CA GLY A 57 1.51 -36.72 3.62
C GLY A 57 1.79 -36.57 5.12
N ARG A 58 0.77 -36.08 5.83
CA ARG A 58 0.75 -35.78 7.27
C ARG A 58 1.69 -36.70 8.06
N ARG A 59 2.83 -36.18 8.51
CA ARG A 59 3.73 -36.93 9.40
C ARG A 59 2.95 -37.23 10.68
N ARG A 60 2.64 -38.51 10.92
CA ARG A 60 2.06 -38.92 12.19
C ARG A 60 3.09 -38.65 13.28
N ARG A 61 2.65 -38.02 14.36
CA ARG A 61 3.47 -37.80 15.53
C ARG A 61 3.99 -39.16 16.03
N PRO A 62 5.31 -39.33 16.25
CA PRO A 62 5.82 -40.54 16.88
C PRO A 62 5.17 -40.75 18.25
N SER A 63 4.79 -41.98 18.58
CA SER A 63 3.98 -42.30 19.78
C SER A 63 4.65 -41.91 21.10
N HIS A 64 5.98 -41.89 21.15
CA HIS A 64 6.75 -41.52 22.34
C HIS A 64 6.70 -40.03 22.67
N PHE A 65 6.12 -39.20 21.80
CA PHE A 65 5.90 -37.78 22.06
C PHE A 65 4.48 -37.45 22.54
N ASN A 66 3.61 -38.43 22.82
CA ASN A 66 2.22 -38.16 23.20
C ASN A 66 2.05 -37.23 24.42
N ASP A 67 2.98 -37.27 25.38
CA ASP A 67 2.96 -36.42 26.58
C ASP A 67 3.62 -35.04 26.41
N SER A 68 4.15 -34.74 25.22
CA SER A 68 4.68 -33.41 24.91
C SER A 68 3.62 -32.53 24.27
N VAL A 69 3.67 -31.22 24.50
CA VAL A 69 2.81 -30.24 23.82
C VAL A 69 3.61 -29.62 22.67
N VAL A 70 3.05 -29.66 21.46
CA VAL A 70 3.67 -29.00 20.31
C VAL A 70 3.21 -27.54 20.33
N CYS A 71 4.13 -26.64 20.66
CA CYS A 71 3.83 -25.21 20.81
C CYS A 71 3.87 -24.43 19.48
N GLU A 72 4.23 -25.07 18.36
CA GLU A 72 4.38 -24.45 17.04
C GLU A 72 3.59 -25.21 15.97
N THR A 73 3.30 -24.56 14.84
CA THR A 73 2.57 -25.18 13.73
C THR A 73 3.43 -26.24 13.04
N ILE A 74 3.10 -27.51 13.29
CA ILE A 74 3.55 -28.63 12.45
C ILE A 74 2.84 -28.48 11.11
N GLY A 75 3.54 -27.89 10.14
CA GLY A 75 3.01 -27.60 8.79
C GLY A 75 2.07 -28.70 8.30
N THR A 76 0.83 -28.32 8.03
CA THR A 76 -0.22 -29.22 7.57
C THR A 76 0.16 -29.77 6.20
N GLY A 77 0.33 -31.09 6.12
CA GLY A 77 0.76 -31.81 4.93
C GLY A 77 -0.32 -31.90 3.85
N ALA A 78 0.15 -32.05 2.61
CA ALA A 78 -0.60 -32.21 1.37
C ALA A 78 -1.54 -31.05 1.02
N SER A 79 -0.98 -29.88 0.73
CA SER A 79 -1.74 -28.79 0.14
C SER A 79 -2.11 -29.14 -1.30
N SER A 80 -3.38 -29.48 -1.51
CA SER A 80 -3.96 -29.57 -2.84
C SER A 80 -3.87 -28.22 -3.56
N LYS A 81 -4.02 -28.20 -4.89
CA LYS A 81 -4.14 -26.96 -5.68
C LYS A 81 -5.16 -26.01 -5.04
N GLU A 82 -6.29 -26.53 -4.58
CA GLU A 82 -7.33 -25.71 -3.95
C GLU A 82 -6.95 -25.24 -2.54
N GLU A 83 -6.21 -26.03 -1.76
CA GLU A 83 -5.73 -25.60 -0.45
C GLU A 83 -4.70 -24.47 -0.53
N TYR A 84 -3.77 -24.52 -1.49
CA TYR A 84 -2.86 -23.39 -1.72
C TYR A 84 -3.62 -22.13 -2.14
N LYS A 85 -4.65 -22.28 -2.96
CA LYS A 85 -5.50 -21.18 -3.40
C LYS A 85 -6.20 -20.50 -2.21
N ILE A 86 -6.86 -21.30 -1.36
CA ILE A 86 -7.69 -20.82 -0.26
C ILE A 86 -6.87 -20.36 0.94
N ASN A 87 -5.78 -21.05 1.27
CA ASN A 87 -5.04 -20.82 2.52
C ASN A 87 -3.83 -19.90 2.35
N LEU A 88 -3.33 -19.71 1.13
CA LEU A 88 -2.15 -18.89 0.85
C LEU A 88 -2.45 -17.80 -0.18
N TYR A 89 -2.85 -18.18 -1.40
CA TYR A 89 -2.93 -17.24 -2.53
C TYR A 89 -3.97 -16.13 -2.31
N TYR A 90 -5.24 -16.50 -2.09
CA TYR A 90 -6.31 -15.52 -1.87
C TYR A 90 -6.13 -14.71 -0.58
N PRO A 91 -5.79 -15.32 0.58
CA PRO A 91 -5.57 -14.53 1.80
C PRO A 91 -4.46 -13.49 1.67
N VAL A 92 -3.36 -13.81 0.96
CA VAL A 92 -2.27 -12.87 0.74
C VAL A 92 -2.74 -11.72 -0.14
N LEU A 93 -3.40 -12.00 -1.27
CA LEU A 93 -3.96 -10.95 -2.15
C LEU A 93 -4.99 -10.08 -1.42
N ASP A 94 -5.89 -10.70 -0.66
CA ASP A 94 -6.94 -10.03 0.10
C ASP A 94 -6.35 -9.09 1.15
N GLN A 95 -5.27 -9.52 1.82
CA GLN A 95 -4.59 -8.67 2.80
C GLN A 95 -3.90 -7.47 2.13
N PHE A 96 -3.22 -7.68 0.99
CA PHE A 96 -2.64 -6.56 0.23
C PHE A 96 -3.72 -5.58 -0.25
N LEU A 97 -4.80 -6.08 -0.83
CA LEU A 97 -5.93 -5.27 -1.27
C LEU A 97 -6.55 -4.49 -0.11
N LYS A 98 -6.77 -5.14 1.04
CA LYS A 98 -7.30 -4.49 2.24
C LYS A 98 -6.39 -3.36 2.72
N GLU A 99 -5.09 -3.62 2.85
CA GLU A 99 -4.12 -2.62 3.32
C GLU A 99 -4.01 -1.45 2.34
N LEU A 100 -3.92 -1.71 1.03
CA LEU A 100 -3.85 -0.65 0.03
C LEU A 100 -5.12 0.21 0.03
N ASN A 101 -6.30 -0.41 0.04
CA ASN A 101 -7.56 0.32 0.07
C ASN A 101 -7.75 1.12 1.37
N THR A 102 -7.28 0.59 2.51
CA THR A 102 -7.38 1.29 3.80
C THR A 102 -6.41 2.47 3.86
N ARG A 103 -5.14 2.27 3.46
CA ARG A 103 -4.10 3.32 3.52
C ARG A 103 -4.32 4.42 2.50
N PHE A 104 -4.89 4.10 1.35
CA PHE A 104 -5.15 5.03 0.26
C PHE A 104 -6.64 5.26 0.01
N GLU A 105 -7.47 5.10 1.05
CA GLU A 105 -8.86 5.56 1.02
C GLU A 105 -8.88 7.05 0.66
N SER A 106 -9.92 7.50 -0.05
CA SER A 106 -10.08 8.91 -0.47
C SER A 106 -9.82 9.91 0.66
N ARG A 107 -10.31 9.60 1.87
CA ARG A 107 -10.05 10.37 3.09
C ARG A 107 -8.55 10.52 3.40
N ASN A 108 -7.78 9.43 3.34
CA ASN A 108 -6.34 9.44 3.64
C ASN A 108 -5.54 10.13 2.53
N ILE A 109 -6.00 10.01 1.28
CA ILE A 109 -5.44 10.77 0.15
C ILE A 109 -5.65 12.28 0.36
N ASP A 110 -6.82 12.70 0.83
CA ASP A 110 -7.11 14.10 1.10
C ASP A 110 -6.25 14.65 2.26
N VAL A 111 -5.96 13.84 3.29
CA VAL A 111 -4.96 14.19 4.32
C VAL A 111 -3.59 14.41 3.71
N LEU A 112 -3.10 13.47 2.89
CA LEU A 112 -1.78 13.58 2.26
C LEU A 112 -1.67 14.80 1.35
N LYS A 113 -2.73 15.09 0.56
CA LYS A 113 -2.81 16.29 -0.27
C LYS A 113 -2.79 17.57 0.56
N GLY A 114 -3.48 17.58 1.70
CA GLY A 114 -3.46 18.69 2.65
C GLY A 114 -2.08 18.94 3.26
N ILE A 115 -1.40 17.89 3.73
CA ILE A 115 -0.01 17.98 4.24
C ILE A 115 0.92 18.53 3.15
N SER A 116 0.78 18.01 1.93
CA SER A 116 1.56 18.48 0.79
C SER A 116 1.28 19.95 0.49
N ALA A 117 0.02 20.40 0.58
CA ALA A 117 -0.34 21.81 0.40
C ALA A 117 0.27 22.74 1.47
N CYS A 118 0.63 22.21 2.64
CA CYS A 118 1.37 22.92 3.69
C CYS A 118 2.91 22.86 3.52
N THR A 119 3.42 22.09 2.56
CA THR A 119 4.86 21.86 2.36
C THR A 119 5.43 22.76 1.26
N PRO A 120 6.39 23.67 1.54
CA PRO A 120 6.86 24.67 0.57
C PRO A 120 7.40 24.13 -0.75
N ASN A 121 8.05 22.97 -0.73
CA ASN A 121 8.68 22.35 -1.91
C ASN A 121 7.73 21.43 -2.69
N SER A 122 6.45 21.35 -2.32
CA SER A 122 5.50 20.48 -3.00
C SER A 122 4.91 21.14 -4.24
N SER A 123 4.46 20.31 -5.19
CA SER A 123 3.80 20.79 -6.41
C SER A 123 2.43 21.42 -6.16
N ASN A 124 1.79 21.13 -5.02
CA ASN A 124 0.49 21.66 -4.65
C ASN A 124 0.56 22.63 -3.45
N PHE A 125 1.74 23.20 -3.17
CA PHE A 125 1.93 24.16 -2.08
C PHE A 125 0.91 25.31 -2.19
N LEU A 126 0.23 25.59 -1.08
CA LEU A 126 -0.83 26.60 -0.97
C LEU A 126 -2.03 26.38 -1.92
N SER A 127 -2.30 25.12 -2.30
CA SER A 127 -3.51 24.74 -3.01
C SER A 127 -4.75 24.96 -2.12
N ILE A 128 -5.55 25.96 -2.45
CA ILE A 128 -6.78 26.31 -1.71
C ILE A 128 -7.74 25.13 -1.65
N LYS A 129 -7.86 24.36 -2.75
CA LYS A 129 -8.74 23.18 -2.82
C LYS A 129 -8.34 22.13 -1.78
N ASP A 130 -7.06 21.80 -1.71
CA ASP A 130 -6.55 20.75 -0.82
C ASP A 130 -6.57 21.23 0.64
N LEU A 131 -6.18 22.49 0.91
CA LEU A 131 -6.26 23.10 2.24
C LEU A 131 -7.69 23.16 2.78
N LYS A 132 -8.66 23.49 1.93
CA LYS A 132 -10.08 23.54 2.31
C LYS A 132 -10.61 22.15 2.65
N SER A 133 -10.25 21.13 1.86
CA SER A 133 -10.60 19.74 2.17
C SER A 133 -10.00 19.32 3.52
N PHE A 134 -8.71 19.62 3.72
CA PHE A 134 -7.97 19.32 4.93
C PHE A 134 -8.57 19.99 6.18
N CYS A 135 -8.88 21.28 6.12
CA CYS A 135 -9.49 22.01 7.24
C CYS A 135 -10.85 21.43 7.64
N LYS A 136 -11.69 21.08 6.64
CA LYS A 136 -12.99 20.45 6.89
C LYS A 136 -12.86 19.11 7.61
N MET A 137 -11.86 18.30 7.24
CA MET A 137 -11.63 16.99 7.86
C MET A 137 -11.32 17.09 9.36
N TYR A 138 -10.57 18.11 9.77
CA TYR A 138 -10.21 18.34 11.17
C TYR A 138 -11.18 19.28 11.93
N GLY A 139 -12.30 19.66 11.31
CA GLY A 139 -13.30 20.52 11.94
C GLY A 139 -12.83 21.97 12.13
N VAL A 140 -11.80 22.40 11.40
CA VAL A 140 -11.28 23.77 11.46
C VAL A 140 -12.24 24.69 10.72
N ARG A 141 -12.87 25.61 11.45
CA ARG A 141 -13.81 26.59 10.89
C ARG A 141 -13.03 27.77 10.34
N ILE A 142 -12.73 27.73 9.04
CA ILE A 142 -12.13 28.86 8.31
C ILE A 142 -13.11 29.32 7.23
N GLU A 143 -13.38 30.61 7.20
CA GLU A 143 -14.09 31.25 6.10
C GLU A 143 -13.21 31.24 4.83
N GLU A 144 -13.81 30.92 3.69
CA GLU A 144 -13.07 30.80 2.42
C GLU A 144 -12.39 32.10 2.00
N SER A 145 -13.00 33.25 2.30
CA SER A 145 -12.42 34.58 2.13
C SER A 145 -11.12 34.74 2.92
N VAL A 146 -11.10 34.30 4.19
CA VAL A 146 -9.94 34.42 5.09
C VAL A 146 -8.81 33.51 4.63
N LEU A 147 -9.10 32.25 4.28
CA LEU A 147 -8.10 31.31 3.78
C LEU A 147 -7.38 31.85 2.52
N ASN A 148 -8.15 32.44 1.60
CA ASN A 148 -7.59 33.00 0.38
C ASN A 148 -6.65 34.18 0.67
N VAL A 149 -7.00 35.03 1.65
CA VAL A 149 -6.16 36.15 2.07
C VAL A 149 -4.87 35.66 2.73
N GLU A 150 -4.95 34.67 3.63
CA GLU A 150 -3.76 34.10 4.29
C GLU A 150 -2.80 33.46 3.29
N VAL A 151 -3.32 32.67 2.34
CA VAL A 151 -2.53 32.07 1.27
C VAL A 151 -1.82 33.13 0.44
N GLU A 152 -2.52 34.21 0.07
CA GLU A 152 -1.95 35.31 -0.71
C GLU A 152 -0.86 36.07 0.07
N LEU A 153 -1.03 36.25 1.38
CA LEU A 153 -0.01 36.86 2.24
C LEU A 153 1.24 36.00 2.32
N ILE A 154 1.09 34.67 2.47
CA ILE A 154 2.23 33.74 2.51
C ILE A 154 2.98 33.74 1.18
N LYS A 155 2.28 33.76 0.03
CA LYS A 155 2.91 33.88 -1.29
C LYS A 155 3.73 35.17 -1.42
N ARG A 156 3.16 36.30 -1.01
CA ARG A 156 3.87 37.59 -1.02
C ARG A 156 5.07 37.62 -0.09
N LEU A 157 5.02 36.91 1.04
CA LEU A 157 6.16 36.79 1.94
C LEU A 157 7.26 35.89 1.33
N ALA A 158 6.88 34.81 0.66
CA ALA A 158 7.81 33.95 -0.07
C ALA A 158 8.49 34.68 -1.24
N ASP A 159 7.76 35.52 -1.97
CA ASP A 159 8.32 36.32 -3.07
C ASP A 159 9.28 37.42 -2.59
N ARG A 160 9.09 37.91 -1.35
CA ARG A 160 9.96 38.94 -0.73
C ARG A 160 11.22 38.36 -0.11
N ASN A 161 11.17 37.12 0.38
CA ASN A 161 12.27 36.42 1.00
C ASN A 161 12.78 35.34 0.04
N SER A 162 13.73 35.68 -0.84
CA SER A 162 14.41 34.69 -1.70
C SER A 162 14.91 33.46 -0.90
N MET A 163 14.11 32.39 -0.95
CA MET A 163 14.33 30.94 -0.73
C MET A 163 15.26 30.35 0.36
N ASP A 164 15.97 31.09 1.21
CA ASP A 164 16.89 30.47 2.19
C ASP A 164 16.33 30.30 3.62
N SER A 165 15.26 30.98 4.01
CA SER A 165 14.82 30.99 5.42
C SER A 165 13.65 30.05 5.78
N LEU A 166 12.95 29.45 4.81
CA LEU A 166 11.78 28.59 5.09
C LEU A 166 12.10 27.08 5.13
N ALA A 167 13.34 26.68 4.82
CA ALA A 167 13.78 25.28 4.86
C ALA A 167 14.43 24.86 6.20
N SER A 168 14.43 25.75 7.22
CA SER A 168 15.17 25.55 8.47
C SER A 168 14.29 25.40 9.72
N ILE A 169 13.01 25.02 9.58
CA ILE A 169 12.15 24.63 10.70
C ILE A 169 11.55 23.25 10.41
#